data_AF-A0A4Q1DEN0-F1
#
_entry.id   AF-A0A4Q1DEN0-F1
#
_cell.length_a   1.000
_cell.length_b   1.000
_cell.length_c   1.000
_cell.angle_alpha   90.00
_cell.angle_beta   90.00
_cell.angle_gamma   90.00
#
_symmetry.space_group_name_H-M   'P 1'
#
loop_
_entity.id
_entity.type
_entity.pdbx_description
1 polymer ?
#
loop_
_entity_poly.entity_id
_entity_poly.type
_entity_poly.pdbx_seq_one_letter_code
_entity_poly.pdbx_strand_id
1 'polypeptide(L)'
;MERKYEVGGDYFIEEIMAAVFLGFRTAKNPSTVTVHPELIKKIRERFRNKVVGPKRVGDSEVFCGLKVIEDATKEKDYLSVS
;
A
#
# COMPACT_ATOMS: atom_id res chain seq x y z
N MET A 1 -1.17 10.33 -20.14
CA MET A 1 -0.91 8.98 -19.61
C MET A 1 -2.23 8.37 -19.19
N GLU A 2 -2.68 7.32 -19.88
CA GLU A 2 -3.91 6.60 -19.52
C GLU A 2 -3.77 5.96 -18.15
N ARG A 3 -4.77 6.18 -17.29
CA ARG A 3 -4.87 5.53 -15.99
C ARG A 3 -5.45 4.13 -16.20
N LYS A 4 -4.73 3.08 -15.78
CA LYS A 4 -5.21 1.69 -15.89
C LYS A 4 -5.93 1.24 -14.61
N TYR A 5 -7.08 0.59 -14.80
CA TYR A 5 -7.87 -0.08 -13.75
C TYR A 5 -7.62 -1.60 -13.71
N GLU A 6 -6.52 -2.10 -14.29
CA GLU A 6 -6.20 -3.54 -14.26
C GLU A 6 -5.91 -4.01 -12.82
N VAL A 7 -6.96 -4.53 -12.19
CA VAL A 7 -6.93 -5.36 -10.98
C VAL A 7 -7.32 -6.76 -11.45
N GLY A 8 -6.31 -7.60 -11.69
CA GLY A 8 -6.45 -8.95 -12.21
C GLY A 8 -5.18 -9.40 -12.93
N GLY A 9 -4.65 -10.57 -12.57
CA GLY A 9 -3.47 -11.19 -13.19
C GLY A 9 -2.13 -10.95 -12.48
N ASP A 10 -2.12 -10.23 -11.35
CA ASP A 10 -0.92 -10.02 -10.53
C ASP A 10 -1.25 -10.35 -9.07
N TYR A 11 -1.03 -11.62 -8.69
CA TYR A 11 -1.32 -12.17 -7.36
C TYR A 11 -0.74 -11.32 -6.23
N PHE A 12 0.44 -10.71 -6.45
CA PHE A 12 1.06 -9.81 -5.49
C PHE A 12 0.19 -8.59 -5.18
N ILE A 13 -0.41 -7.97 -6.21
CA ILE A 13 -1.26 -6.79 -6.02
C ILE A 13 -2.53 -7.15 -5.26
N GLU A 14 -3.11 -8.30 -5.59
CA GLU A 14 -4.30 -8.82 -4.90
C GLU A 14 -4.01 -9.08 -3.42
N GLU A 15 -2.86 -9.67 -3.10
CA GLU A 15 -2.41 -9.92 -1.72
C GLU A 15 -2.23 -8.62 -0.94
N ILE A 16 -1.56 -7.63 -1.52
CA ILE A 16 -1.36 -6.31 -0.88
C ILE A 16 -2.70 -5.60 -0.64
N MET A 17 -3.58 -5.59 -1.64
CA MET A 17 -4.90 -4.96 -1.50
C MET A 17 -5.76 -5.67 -0.45
N ALA A 18 -5.73 -7.00 -0.42
CA ALA A 18 -6.45 -7.79 0.58
C ALA A 18 -5.94 -7.49 2.01
N ALA A 19 -4.62 -7.43 2.21
CA ALA A 19 -4.02 -7.12 3.50
C ALA A 19 -4.41 -5.70 3.99
N VAL A 20 -4.33 -4.70 3.11
CA VAL A 20 -4.72 -3.32 3.44
C VAL A 20 -6.22 -3.23 3.77
N PHE A 21 -7.09 -3.88 2.98
CA PHE A 21 -8.53 -3.85 3.23
C PHE A 21 -8.94 -4.62 4.49
N LEU A 22 -8.30 -5.75 4.77
CA LEU A 22 -8.51 -6.48 6.01
C LEU A 22 -8.13 -5.60 7.20
N GLY A 23 -6.93 -5.01 7.18
CA GLY A 23 -6.46 -4.11 8.22
C GLY A 23 -7.35 -2.86 8.39
N PHE A 24 -7.82 -2.27 7.28
CA PHE A 24 -8.76 -1.15 7.33
C PHE A 24 -10.08 -1.51 8.01
N ARG A 25 -10.59 -2.73 7.80
CA ARG A 25 -11.83 -3.19 8.43
C ARG A 25 -11.68 -3.58 9.90
N THR A 26 -10.48 -3.98 10.32
CA THR A 26 -10.23 -4.46 11.68
C THR A 26 -9.74 -3.36 12.62
N ALA A 27 -9.07 -2.33 12.11
CA ALA A 27 -8.65 -1.18 12.90
C ALA A 27 -9.86 -0.30 13.26
N LYS A 28 -9.92 0.17 14.52
CA LYS A 28 -11.02 1.02 15.00
C LYS A 28 -11.08 2.37 14.27
N ASN A 29 -9.92 2.96 13.99
CA ASN A 29 -9.76 4.25 13.31
C ASN A 29 -8.52 4.19 12.39
N PRO A 30 -8.59 3.50 11.24
CA PRO A 30 -7.44 3.31 10.38
C PRO A 30 -6.89 4.65 9.89
N SER A 31 -5.61 4.87 10.08
CA SER A 31 -4.93 6.13 9.76
C SER A 31 -3.63 5.95 8.98
N THR A 32 -2.98 4.81 9.15
CA THR A 32 -1.64 4.55 8.63
C THR A 32 -1.52 3.15 8.02
N VAL A 33 -0.64 3.03 7.03
CA VAL A 33 -0.11 1.75 6.54
C VAL A 33 1.36 1.74 6.92
N THR A 34 1.74 0.88 7.85
CA THR A 34 3.16 0.65 8.18
C THR A 34 3.69 -0.49 7.34
N VAL A 35 4.81 -0.28 6.67
CA VAL A 35 5.33 -1.22 5.67
C VAL A 35 6.86 -1.20 5.68
N HIS A 36 7.48 -2.34 5.42
CA HIS A 36 8.92 -2.40 5.30
C HIS A 36 9.43 -1.64 4.04
N PRO A 37 10.56 -0.91 4.10
CA PRO A 37 11.10 -0.15 2.95
C PRO A 37 11.29 -0.98 1.67
N GLU A 38 11.72 -2.24 1.78
CA GLU A 38 11.87 -3.12 0.61
C GLU A 38 10.52 -3.51 0.00
N LEU A 39 9.48 -3.69 0.81
CA LEU A 39 8.16 -4.06 0.32
C LEU A 39 7.49 -2.87 -0.36
N ILE A 40 7.52 -1.68 0.25
CA ILE A 40 6.90 -0.49 -0.35
C ILE A 40 7.56 -0.10 -1.68
N LYS A 41 8.87 -0.36 -1.84
CA LYS A 41 9.55 -0.19 -3.13
C LYS A 41 8.94 -1.09 -4.21
N LYS A 42 8.68 -2.37 -3.90
CA LYS A 42 8.01 -3.30 -4.81
C LYS A 42 6.58 -2.87 -5.10
N ILE A 43 5.84 -2.42 -4.08
CA ILE A 43 4.47 -1.89 -4.24
C ILE A 43 4.50 -0.67 -5.20
N ARG A 44 5.36 0.33 -4.97
CA ARG A 44 5.49 1.51 -5.84
C ARG A 44 5.78 1.15 -7.30
N GLU A 45 6.64 0.16 -7.53
CA GLU A 45 6.96 -0.33 -8.87
C GLU A 45 5.75 -1.00 -9.54
N ARG A 46 5.11 -1.95 -8.84
CA ARG A 46 3.97 -2.71 -9.35
C ARG A 46 2.72 -1.86 -9.58
N PHE A 47 2.57 -0.79 -8.80
CA PHE A 47 1.43 0.12 -8.89
C PHE A 47 1.71 1.41 -9.68
N ARG A 48 2.90 1.60 -10.27
CA ARG A 48 3.36 2.87 -10.90
C ARG A 48 2.35 3.52 -11.86
N ASN A 49 1.55 2.72 -12.56
CA ASN A 49 0.55 3.19 -13.54
C ASN A 49 -0.89 2.82 -13.17
N LYS A 50 -1.12 2.40 -11.92
CA LYS A 50 -2.43 1.95 -11.44
C LYS A 50 -3.11 3.04 -10.61
N VAL A 51 -4.43 3.16 -10.75
CA VAL A 51 -5.21 4.19 -10.04
C VAL A 51 -5.12 4.05 -8.52
N VAL A 52 -5.05 2.80 -8.04
CA VAL A 52 -5.08 2.42 -6.62
C VAL A 52 -3.72 2.46 -5.92
N GLY A 53 -2.64 2.83 -6.61
CA GLY A 53 -1.28 2.84 -6.06
C GLY A 53 -1.01 3.90 -4.99
N PRO A 54 0.13 3.78 -4.28
CA PRO A 54 0.64 4.84 -3.41
C PRO A 54 0.83 6.15 -4.19
N LYS A 55 0.45 7.28 -3.58
CA LYS A 55 0.56 8.62 -4.17
C LYS A 55 1.07 9.61 -3.16
N ARG A 56 1.88 10.57 -3.61
CA ARG A 56 2.23 11.74 -2.79
C ARG A 56 1.06 12.71 -2.72
N VAL A 57 0.75 13.15 -1.50
CA VAL A 57 -0.22 14.20 -1.18
C VAL A 57 0.46 15.14 -0.19
N GLY A 58 0.86 16.32 -0.65
CA GLY A 58 1.75 17.21 0.11
C GLY A 58 3.09 16.54 0.42
N ASP A 59 3.49 16.58 1.69
CA ASP A 59 4.75 16.01 2.18
C ASP A 59 4.66 14.53 2.56
N SER A 60 3.49 13.90 2.42
CA SER A 60 3.25 12.51 2.80
C SER A 60 2.90 11.64 1.60
N GLU A 61 3.30 10.36 1.65
CA GLU A 61 2.77 9.35 0.75
C GLU A 61 1.52 8.72 1.38
N VAL A 62 0.51 8.50 0.57
CA VAL A 62 -0.79 7.94 0.96
C VAL A 62 -1.06 6.70 0.10
N PHE A 63 -1.51 5.63 0.73
CA PHE A 63 -1.91 4.39 0.06
C PHE A 63 -3.29 3.98 0.55
N CYS A 64 -4.25 3.79 -0.37
CA CYS A 64 -5.65 3.53 -0.03
C CYS A 64 -6.28 4.54 0.95
N GLY A 65 -5.85 5.81 0.89
CA GLY A 65 -6.32 6.87 1.80
C GLY A 65 -5.61 6.93 3.15
N LEU A 66 -4.68 6.02 3.43
CA LEU A 66 -3.92 5.93 4.68
C LEU A 66 -2.50 6.44 4.49
N LYS A 67 -1.93 7.10 5.51
CA LYS A 67 -0.55 7.59 5.44
C LYS A 67 0.43 6.43 5.47
N VAL A 68 1.40 6.41 4.56
CA VAL A 68 2.44 5.38 4.52
C VAL A 68 3.54 5.72 5.53
N ILE A 69 3.91 4.74 6.35
CA ILE A 69 5.05 4.78 7.27
C ILE A 69 5.99 3.66 6.90
N GLU A 70 7.26 3.99 6.65
CA GLU A 70 8.30 3.01 6.37
C GLU A 70 9.03 2.65 7.67
N ASP A 71 9.04 1.36 8.03
CA ASP A 71 9.72 0.87 9.24
C ASP A 71 10.71 -0.26 8.89
N ALA A 72 12.00 0.08 8.93
CA ALA A 72 13.10 -0.84 8.63
C ALA A 72 13.39 -1.85 9.74
N THR A 73 12.75 -1.73 10.91
CA THR A 73 12.91 -2.68 12.03
C THR A 73 12.05 -3.93 11.89
N LYS A 74 11.14 -3.94 10.92
CA LYS A 74 10.19 -5.03 10.65
C LYS A 74 10.73 -6.03 9.63
N GLU A 75 10.05 -7.15 9.52
CA GLU A 75 10.35 -8.16 8.51
C GLU A 75 10.11 -7.62 7.10
N LYS A 76 10.81 -8.19 6.11
CA LYS A 76 10.86 -7.63 4.74
C LYS A 76 9.53 -7.66 4.00
N ASP A 77 8.63 -8.52 4.42
CA ASP A 77 7.25 -8.72 3.94
C ASP A 77 6.21 -8.07 4.87
N TYR A 78 6.63 -7.34 5.89
CA TYR A 78 5.73 -6.69 6.83
C TYR A 78 4.90 -5.58 6.18
N LEU A 79 3.58 -5.71 6.34
CA LEU A 79 2.59 -4.68 6.05
C LEU A 79 1.48 -4.74 7.10
N SER A 80 1.13 -3.61 7.69
CA SER A 80 0.04 -3.51 8.64
C SER A 80 -0.73 -2.19 8.48
N VAL A 81 -1.99 -2.20 8.91
CA VAL A 81 -2.82 -1.00 9.03
C VAL A 81 -3.04 -0.71 10.50
N SER A 82 -2.97 0.57 10.88
CA SER A 82 -3.19 1.04 12.25
C SER A 82 -4.02 2.31 12.28
#